data_AF-A0A031JQ86-F1
#
_entry.id   AF-A0A031JQ86-F1
#
_cell.length_a   1.000
_cell.length_b   1.000
_cell.length_c   1.000
_cell.angle_alpha   90.00
_cell.angle_beta   90.00
_cell.angle_gamma   90.00
#
_symmetry.space_group_name_H-M   'P 1'
#
loop_
_entity.id
_entity.type
_entity.pdbx_description
1 polymer ?
#
loop_
_entity_poly.entity_id
_entity_poly.type
_entity_poly.pdbx_seq_one_letter_code
_entity_poly.pdbx_strand_id
1 'polypeptide(L)'
;MLIPKVAQRGSAIIEARGASSAASAANAAIDHLRDWVLGSGDRWVSMGLSSTGAYDIPEGLYCGVPATCAAGSVQRIEGLEVGDFQRKMIAHSVAELAEERDAVRALLA
;
A
#
# COMPACT_ATOMS: atom_id res chain seq x y z
N MET A 1 14.68 15.40 -0.11
CA MET A 1 13.24 15.13 0.10
C MET A 1 13.02 13.62 0.22
N LEU A 2 12.16 13.18 1.14
CA LEU A 2 11.93 11.76 1.45
C LEU A 2 11.01 11.07 0.41
N ILE A 3 9.90 11.72 0.05
CA ILE A 3 8.85 11.12 -0.81
C ILE A 3 9.40 10.66 -2.19
N PRO A 4 10.09 11.51 -2.98
CA PRO A 4 10.60 11.06 -4.28
C PRO A 4 11.66 9.96 -4.16
N LYS A 5 12.48 10.00 -3.10
CA LYS A 5 13.51 8.98 -2.86
C LYS A 5 12.92 7.60 -2.57
N VAL A 6 11.80 7.55 -1.84
CA VAL A 6 11.09 6.29 -1.57
C VAL A 6 10.43 5.78 -2.84
N ALA A 7 9.68 6.62 -3.56
CA ALA A 7 8.99 6.25 -4.79
C ALA A 7 9.95 5.74 -5.87
N GLN A 8 11.14 6.36 -5.99
CA GLN A 8 12.13 6.02 -7.01
C GLN A 8 13.17 4.98 -6.55
N ARG A 9 13.00 4.38 -5.36
CA ARG A 9 14.01 3.47 -4.79
C ARG A 9 14.26 2.24 -5.66
N GLY A 10 13.21 1.68 -6.28
CA GLY A 10 13.33 0.53 -7.19
C GLY A 10 14.22 0.84 -8.39
N SER A 11 13.95 1.96 -9.08
CA SER A 11 14.74 2.42 -10.22
C SER A 11 16.20 2.69 -9.83
N ALA A 12 16.43 3.32 -8.68
CA ALA A 12 17.80 3.56 -8.18
C ALA A 12 18.56 2.25 -7.89
N ILE A 13 17.88 1.19 -7.44
CA ILE A 13 18.51 -0.11 -7.25
C ILE A 13 18.85 -0.76 -8.60
N ILE A 14 17.94 -0.66 -9.58
CA ILE A 14 18.17 -1.17 -10.93
C ILE A 14 19.37 -0.48 -11.57
N GLU A 15 19.44 0.85 -11.48
CA GLU A 15 20.55 1.64 -12.01
C GLU A 15 21.89 1.22 -11.37
N ALA A 16 21.91 1.00 -10.05
CA ALA A 16 23.12 0.64 -9.33
C ALA A 16 23.57 -0.81 -9.53
N ARG A 17 22.64 -1.75 -9.75
CA ARG A 17 22.94 -3.20 -9.75
C ARG A 17 22.75 -3.88 -11.10
N GLY A 18 22.13 -3.22 -12.07
CA GLY A 18 21.69 -3.83 -13.34
C GLY A 18 20.58 -4.88 -13.18
N ALA A 19 20.00 -5.01 -11.99
CA ALA A 19 19.00 -6.01 -11.65
C ALA A 19 17.97 -5.47 -10.66
N SER A 20 16.78 -6.08 -10.63
CA SER A 20 15.71 -5.67 -9.74
C SER A 20 16.02 -5.90 -8.26
N SER A 21 15.26 -5.24 -7.39
CA SER A 21 15.35 -5.36 -5.93
C SER A 21 14.71 -6.65 -5.37
N ALA A 22 15.00 -7.79 -6.01
CA ALA A 22 14.35 -9.08 -5.73
C ALA A 22 14.47 -9.54 -4.27
N ALA A 23 15.68 -9.46 -3.68
CA ALA A 23 15.90 -9.89 -2.30
C ALA A 23 15.10 -9.07 -1.28
N SER A 24 15.03 -7.75 -1.45
CA SER A 24 14.25 -6.89 -0.54
C SER A 24 12.75 -7.04 -0.78
N ALA A 25 12.31 -7.30 -2.01
CA ALA A 25 10.91 -7.61 -2.30
C ALA A 25 10.48 -8.93 -1.64
N ALA A 26 11.32 -9.97 -1.70
CA ALA A 26 11.09 -11.23 -1.00
C ALA A 26 11.05 -11.02 0.52
N ASN A 27 11.94 -10.21 1.07
CA ASN A 27 11.91 -9.87 2.50
C ASN A 27 10.63 -9.14 2.90
N ALA A 28 10.18 -8.17 2.09
CA ALA A 28 8.92 -7.46 2.35
C ALA A 28 7.70 -8.40 2.30
N ALA A 29 7.69 -9.38 1.40
CA ALA A 29 6.63 -10.39 1.35
C ALA A 29 6.64 -11.30 2.60
N ILE A 30 7.83 -11.69 3.07
CA ILE A 30 7.99 -12.46 4.32
C ILE A 30 7.49 -11.65 5.51
N ASP A 31 7.91 -10.38 5.62
CA ASP A 31 7.49 -9.49 6.71
C ASP A 31 5.96 -9.28 6.69
N HIS A 32 5.39 -9.08 5.50
CA HIS A 32 3.94 -8.94 5.32
C HIS A 32 3.17 -10.16 5.84
N LEU A 33 3.56 -11.37 5.41
CA LEU A 33 2.89 -12.60 5.85
C LEU A 33 3.15 -12.87 7.33
N ARG A 34 4.36 -12.60 7.83
CA ARG A 34 4.70 -12.74 9.25
C ARG A 34 3.80 -11.86 10.10
N ASP A 35 3.71 -10.57 9.79
CA ASP A 35 2.91 -9.63 10.56
C ASP A 35 1.43 -9.98 10.44
N TRP A 36 0.93 -10.38 9.26
CA TRP A 36 -0.45 -10.83 9.10
C TRP A 36 -0.77 -12.07 9.97
N VAL A 37 0.04 -13.13 9.88
CA VAL A 37 -0.24 -14.41 10.54
C VAL A 37 0.02 -14.35 12.04
N LEU A 38 1.15 -13.74 12.44
CA LEU A 38 1.62 -13.75 13.84
C LEU A 38 1.24 -12.47 14.61
N GLY A 39 0.83 -11.42 13.91
CA GLY A 39 0.51 -10.12 14.47
C GLY A 39 1.67 -9.12 14.40
N SER A 40 1.33 -7.82 14.35
CA SER A 40 2.32 -6.72 14.27
C SER A 40 2.73 -6.16 15.63
N GLY A 41 2.13 -6.63 16.73
CA GLY A 41 2.27 -6.06 18.07
C GLY A 41 1.67 -4.64 18.13
N ASP A 42 2.31 -3.74 18.87
CA ASP A 42 1.89 -2.33 18.97
C ASP A 42 2.24 -1.47 17.74
N ARG A 43 2.88 -2.09 16.71
CA ARG A 43 3.33 -1.38 15.51
C ARG A 43 2.19 -1.27 14.49
N TRP A 44 2.16 -0.15 13.79
CA TRP A 44 1.40 -0.02 12.54
C TRP A 44 2.25 -0.53 11.38
N VAL A 45 1.59 -1.19 10.44
CA VAL A 45 2.13 -1.68 9.18
C VAL A 45 1.32 -1.12 8.02
N SER A 46 1.89 -1.14 6.82
CA SER A 46 1.17 -0.76 5.59
C SER A 46 0.66 -2.03 4.91
N MET A 47 -0.65 -2.13 4.74
CA MET A 47 -1.30 -3.29 4.11
C MET A 47 -2.16 -2.83 2.93
N GLY A 48 -2.12 -3.58 1.83
CA GLY A 48 -3.04 -3.39 0.70
C GLY A 48 -4.40 -3.99 1.05
N LEU A 49 -5.38 -3.15 1.37
CA LEU A 49 -6.71 -3.58 1.79
C LEU A 49 -7.78 -2.99 0.88
N SER A 50 -8.88 -3.73 0.69
CA SER A 50 -10.07 -3.18 0.05
C SER A 50 -10.59 -1.99 0.85
N SER A 51 -10.90 -0.90 0.16
CA SER A 51 -11.39 0.33 0.78
C SER A 51 -12.80 0.18 1.33
N THR A 52 -13.05 0.83 2.47
CA THR A 52 -14.37 0.99 3.10
C THR A 52 -15.03 2.32 2.74
N GLY A 53 -14.46 3.10 1.81
CA GLY A 53 -14.88 4.49 1.54
C GLY A 53 -14.14 5.54 2.37
N ALA A 54 -13.38 5.13 3.40
CA ALA A 54 -12.62 6.03 4.25
C ALA A 54 -11.56 6.83 3.46
N TYR A 55 -11.31 8.07 3.90
CA TYR A 55 -10.30 8.97 3.34
C TYR A 55 -10.49 9.31 1.85
N ASP A 56 -11.74 9.36 1.39
CA ASP A 56 -12.13 9.64 0.00
C ASP A 56 -11.61 8.60 -1.02
N ILE A 57 -11.32 7.38 -0.55
CA ILE A 57 -10.90 6.26 -1.39
C ILE A 57 -12.16 5.44 -1.78
N PRO A 58 -12.50 5.29 -3.07
CA PRO A 58 -13.69 4.55 -3.51
C PRO A 58 -13.80 3.15 -2.88
N GLU A 59 -14.97 2.81 -2.36
CA GLU A 59 -15.23 1.50 -1.75
C GLU A 59 -14.89 0.36 -2.73
N GLY A 60 -14.31 -0.73 -2.19
CA GLY A 60 -13.87 -1.87 -3.00
C GLY A 60 -12.50 -1.72 -3.66
N LEU A 61 -11.99 -0.50 -3.84
CA LEU A 61 -10.66 -0.27 -4.43
C LEU A 61 -9.56 -0.72 -3.45
N TYR A 62 -8.61 -1.54 -3.91
CA TYR A 62 -7.48 -1.95 -3.08
C TYR A 62 -6.44 -0.83 -3.01
N CYS A 63 -6.10 -0.40 -1.80
CA CYS A 63 -5.10 0.65 -1.56
C CYS A 63 -4.26 0.32 -0.32
N GLY A 64 -3.00 0.76 -0.32
CA GLY A 64 -2.14 0.69 0.86
C GLY A 64 -2.65 1.63 1.96
N VAL A 65 -2.92 1.10 3.14
CA VAL A 65 -3.40 1.87 4.30
C VAL A 65 -2.70 1.42 5.59
N PRO A 66 -2.62 2.30 6.61
CA PRO A 66 -2.12 1.91 7.92
C PRO A 66 -3.06 0.88 8.55
N ALA A 67 -2.47 -0.18 9.09
CA ALA A 67 -3.18 -1.29 9.72
C ALA A 67 -2.39 -1.86 10.90
N THR A 68 -3.11 -2.58 11.76
CA THR A 68 -2.54 -3.51 12.74
C THR A 68 -2.94 -4.92 12.37
N CYS A 69 -2.07 -5.88 12.65
CA CYS A 69 -2.34 -7.29 12.44
C CYS A 69 -2.41 -8.02 13.77
N ALA A 70 -3.35 -8.96 13.89
CA ALA A 70 -3.50 -9.80 15.07
C ALA A 70 -3.95 -11.21 14.67
N ALA A 71 -3.06 -12.19 14.84
CA ALA A 71 -3.34 -13.62 14.70
C ALA A 71 -4.17 -14.00 13.44
N GLY A 72 -3.70 -13.59 12.25
CA GLY A 72 -4.37 -13.87 10.98
C GLY A 72 -5.45 -12.87 10.58
N SER A 73 -5.73 -11.86 11.41
CA SER A 73 -6.60 -10.74 11.08
C SER A 73 -5.80 -9.47 10.77
N VAL A 74 -6.34 -8.63 9.90
CA VAL A 74 -5.81 -7.30 9.58
C VAL A 74 -6.90 -6.28 9.83
N GLN A 75 -6.58 -5.23 10.57
CA GLN A 75 -7.50 -4.16 10.94
C GLN A 75 -6.93 -2.84 10.48
N ARG A 76 -7.69 -2.11 9.66
CA ARG A 76 -7.35 -0.75 9.23
C ARG A 76 -7.36 0.19 10.44
N ILE A 77 -6.41 1.13 10.47
CA ILE A 77 -6.47 2.25 11.40
C ILE A 77 -7.44 3.31 10.89
N GLU A 78 -8.42 3.65 11.73
CA GLU A 78 -9.47 4.62 11.44
C GLU A 78 -9.27 5.92 12.22
N GLY A 79 -10.02 6.96 11.85
CA GLY A 79 -10.05 8.24 12.57
C GLY A 79 -8.80 9.11 12.41
N LEU A 80 -7.96 8.86 11.40
CA LEU A 80 -6.78 9.68 11.14
C LEU A 80 -7.17 11.03 10.55
N GLU A 81 -6.56 12.10 11.06
CA GLU A 81 -6.65 13.42 10.46
C GLU A 81 -5.83 13.45 9.17
N VAL A 82 -6.48 13.79 8.06
CA VAL A 82 -5.87 13.90 6.74
C VAL A 82 -6.00 15.34 6.27
N GLY A 83 -4.87 16.07 6.28
CA GLY A 83 -4.75 17.43 5.78
C GLY A 83 -4.60 17.50 4.26
N ASP A 84 -4.64 18.71 3.72
CA ASP A 84 -4.76 18.97 2.28
C ASP A 84 -3.64 18.32 1.45
N PHE A 85 -2.40 18.37 1.95
CA PHE A 85 -1.27 17.73 1.28
C PHE A 85 -1.46 16.22 1.17
N GLN A 86 -1.86 15.56 2.27
CA GLN A 86 -2.08 14.11 2.29
C GLN A 86 -3.26 13.74 1.39
N ARG A 87 -4.38 14.49 1.43
CA ARG A 87 -5.53 14.26 0.53
C ARG A 87 -5.13 14.36 -0.92
N LYS A 88 -4.34 15.36 -1.29
CA LYS A 88 -3.85 15.51 -2.66
C LYS A 88 -3.01 14.31 -3.12
N MET A 89 -2.12 13.81 -2.24
CA MET A 89 -1.30 12.65 -2.58
C MET A 89 -2.12 11.35 -2.66
N ILE A 90 -3.08 11.15 -1.74
CA ILE A 90 -4.01 10.02 -1.77
C ILE A 90 -4.83 10.06 -3.07
N ALA A 91 -5.41 11.22 -3.40
CA ALA A 91 -6.20 11.40 -4.61
C ALA A 91 -5.41 11.08 -5.89
N HIS A 92 -4.13 11.44 -5.93
CA HIS A 92 -3.25 11.11 -7.06
C HIS A 92 -3.11 9.59 -7.24
N SER A 93 -2.77 8.85 -6.17
CA SER A 93 -2.65 7.39 -6.25
C SER A 93 -4.00 6.69 -6.47
N VAL A 94 -5.10 7.23 -5.93
CA VAL A 94 -6.45 6.70 -6.14
C VAL A 94 -6.87 6.83 -7.61
N ALA A 95 -6.53 7.93 -8.28
CA ALA A 95 -6.80 8.10 -9.70
C ALA A 95 -6.11 7.02 -10.53
N GLU A 96 -4.82 6.78 -10.30
CA GLU A 96 -4.05 5.72 -10.98
C GLU A 96 -4.67 4.33 -10.74
N LEU A 97 -4.99 3.99 -9.48
CA LEU A 97 -5.62 2.70 -9.14
C LEU A 97 -7.00 2.52 -9.78
N ALA A 98 -7.79 3.59 -9.90
CA ALA A 98 -9.09 3.55 -10.55
C ALA A 98 -8.96 3.31 -12.07
N GLU A 99 -8.00 3.96 -12.72
CA GLU A 99 -7.67 3.74 -14.13
C GLU A 99 -7.23 2.28 -14.37
N GLU A 100 -6.34 1.73 -13.53
CA GLU A 100 -5.91 0.33 -13.61
C GLU A 100 -7.08 -0.64 -13.46
N ARG A 101 -7.94 -0.43 -12.45
CA ARG A 101 -9.16 -1.24 -12.24
C ARG A 101 -10.05 -1.22 -13.48
N ASP A 102 -10.28 -0.04 -14.06
CA ASP A 102 -11.18 0.10 -15.20
C ASP A 102 -10.59 -0.52 -16.48
N ALA A 103 -9.26 -0.49 -16.64
CA ALA A 103 -8.57 -1.15 -17.75
C ALA A 103 -8.72 -2.69 -17.72
N VAL A 104 -8.80 -3.30 -16.53
CA VAL A 104 -8.94 -4.76 -16.39
C VAL A 104 -10.38 -5.23 -16.20
N ARG A 105 -11.35 -4.33 -16.17
CA ARG A 105 -12.77 -4.64 -15.89
C ARG A 105 -13.35 -5.71 -16.82
N ALA A 106 -12.92 -5.73 -18.08
CA ALA A 106 -13.36 -6.73 -19.06
C ALA A 106 -12.92 -8.16 -18.73
N LEU A 107 -11.92 -8.36 -17.85
CA LEU A 107 -11.45 -9.68 -17.42
C LEU A 107 -12.31 -10.30 -16.31
N LEU A 108 -13.27 -9.55 -15.75
CA LEU A 108 -14.13 -9.95 -14.63
C LEU A 108 -15.57 -10.30 -15.07
N ALA A 109 -15.82 -10.37 -16.39
CA ALA A 109 -17.12 -10.66 -16.98
C ALA A 109 -17.40 -12.16 -17.11
#